data_AF-A0A937VP58-F1
#
_entry.id   AF-A0A937VP58-F1
#
_cell.length_a   1.000
_cell.length_b   1.000
_cell.length_c   1.000
_cell.angle_alpha   90.00
_cell.angle_beta   90.00
_cell.angle_gamma   90.00
#
_symmetry.space_group_name_H-M   'P 1'
#
loop_
_entity.id
_entity.type
_entity.pdbx_description
1 polymer ?
#
loop_
_entity_poly.entity_id
_entity_poly.type
_entity_poly.pdbx_seq_one_letter_code
_entity_poly.pdbx_strand_id
1 'polypeptide(L)'
;MIVAEQKSLEEIRRMITPYQRVLIVGCGTCMTVCDAGGEREVSFLHSALRLAQAKTGDSQHSFSEHTVKRQCDPEFIDLIADKIAEVDAVLSLGCGIGVQAIA
;
A
#
# COMPACT_ATOMS: atom_id res chain seq x y z
N MET A 1 19.08 0.60 -11.00
CA MET A 1 18.79 1.24 -9.70
C MET A 1 17.49 2.01 -9.86
N ILE A 2 16.44 1.65 -9.11
CA ILE A 2 15.15 2.34 -9.14
C ILE A 2 15.14 3.29 -7.95
N VAL A 3 14.77 4.55 -8.17
CA VAL A 3 14.46 5.52 -7.12
C VAL A 3 12.95 5.71 -7.12
N ALA A 4 12.33 5.69 -5.95
CA ALA A 4 10.89 5.83 -5.81
C ALA A 4 10.55 7.11 -5.03
N GLU A 5 9.42 7.71 -5.38
CA GLU A 5 8.81 8.84 -4.68
C GLU A 5 7.32 8.53 -4.52
N GLN A 6 6.76 8.86 -3.35
CA GLN A 6 5.35 8.63 -3.09
C GLN A 6 4.49 9.64 -3.86
N LYS A 7 3.43 9.16 -4.51
CA LYS A 7 2.39 10.02 -5.09
C LYS A 7 1.76 10.91 -4.03
N SER A 8 1.20 12.04 -4.46
CA SER A 8 0.45 12.89 -3.54
C SER A 8 -0.74 12.15 -2.90
N LEU A 9 -1.09 12.52 -1.66
CA LEU A 9 -2.23 11.91 -0.96
C LEU A 9 -3.54 12.06 -1.76
N GLU A 10 -3.73 13.18 -2.46
CA GLU A 10 -4.91 13.40 -3.28
C GLU A 10 -4.98 12.43 -4.47
N GLU A 11 -3.87 12.22 -5.17
CA GLU A 11 -3.79 11.26 -6.27
C GLU A 11 -4.07 9.84 -5.78
N ILE A 12 -3.45 9.44 -4.66
CA ILE A 12 -3.70 8.12 -4.05
C ILE A 12 -5.18 7.94 -3.73
N ARG A 13 -5.81 8.94 -3.08
CA ARG A 13 -7.25 8.91 -2.75
C ARG A 13 -8.13 8.73 -3.98
N ARG A 14 -7.82 9.41 -5.09
CA ARG A 14 -8.53 9.24 -6.36
C ARG A 14 -8.37 7.83 -6.93
N MET A 15 -7.16 7.26 -6.85
CA MET A 15 -6.89 5.89 -7.34
C MET A 15 -7.69 4.82 -6.58
N ILE A 16 -7.88 4.99 -5.28
CA ILE A 16 -8.56 3.99 -4.43
C ILE A 16 -10.07 4.21 -4.29
N THR A 17 -10.62 5.31 -4.83
CA THR A 17 -12.04 5.69 -4.70
C THR A 17 -13.05 4.55 -4.97
N PRO A 18 -12.88 3.68 -6.00
CA PRO A 18 -13.88 2.65 -6.27
C PRO A 18 -13.84 1.45 -5.31
N TYR A 19 -12.84 1.32 -4.43
CA TYR A 19 -12.61 0.13 -3.61
C TYR A 19 -12.94 0.38 -2.14
N GLN A 20 -13.69 -0.51 -1.50
CA GLN A 20 -14.07 -0.35 -0.09
C GLN A 20 -12.98 -0.91 0.84
N ARG A 21 -12.53 -2.14 0.63
CA ARG A 21 -11.50 -2.80 1.44
C ARG A 21 -10.17 -2.66 0.74
N VAL A 22 -9.25 -1.90 1.31
CA VAL A 22 -7.93 -1.64 0.71
C VAL A 22 -6.83 -2.12 1.66
N LEU A 23 -5.96 -3.00 1.16
CA LEU A 23 -4.74 -3.42 1.84
C LEU A 23 -3.57 -2.58 1.34
N ILE A 24 -2.93 -1.82 2.23
CA ILE A 24 -1.72 -1.05 1.94
C ILE A 24 -0.52 -1.98 2.16
N VAL A 25 0.24 -2.27 1.09
CA VAL A 25 1.37 -3.20 1.16
C VAL A 25 2.69 -2.47 0.94
N GLY A 26 3.57 -2.49 1.93
CA GLY A 26 4.94 -1.97 1.86
C GLY A 26 5.97 -2.97 1.34
N CYS A 27 7.15 -2.47 0.97
CA CYS A 27 8.32 -3.24 0.58
C CYS A 27 9.53 -2.85 1.45
N GLY A 28 9.79 -3.66 2.48
CA GLY A 28 10.73 -3.38 3.57
C GLY A 28 12.22 -3.35 3.23
N THR A 29 12.59 -3.27 1.95
CA THR A 29 13.98 -3.26 1.47
C THR A 29 14.25 -2.03 0.61
N CYS A 30 14.17 -2.15 -0.72
CA CYS A 30 14.56 -1.07 -1.63
C CYS A 30 13.68 0.19 -1.50
N MET A 31 12.39 0.04 -1.17
CA MET A 31 11.48 1.18 -1.01
C MET A 31 11.64 1.86 0.36
N THR A 32 12.09 1.13 1.38
CA THR A 32 12.50 1.73 2.67
C THR A 32 13.69 2.66 2.50
N VAL A 33 14.67 2.28 1.68
CA VAL A 33 15.86 3.13 1.42
C VAL A 33 15.50 4.43 0.71
N CYS A 34 14.42 4.44 -0.07
CA CYS A 34 13.91 5.64 -0.74
C CYS A 34 12.92 6.45 0.12
N ASP A 35 12.65 6.04 1.37
CA ASP A 35 11.58 6.62 2.20
C ASP A 35 10.23 6.69 1.46
N ALA A 36 9.93 5.68 0.62
CA ALA A 36 8.78 5.70 -0.28
C ALA A 36 7.79 4.54 -0.07
N GLY A 37 8.14 3.53 0.73
CA GLY A 37 7.29 2.35 0.88
C GLY A 37 7.71 1.35 1.95
N GLY A 38 8.56 1.75 2.91
CA GLY A 38 8.85 0.95 4.09
C GLY A 38 7.69 0.99 5.10
N GLU A 39 7.87 0.31 6.22
CA GLU A 39 6.85 0.20 7.27
C GLU A 39 6.41 1.57 7.82
N ARG A 40 7.35 2.51 7.97
CA ARG A 40 7.06 3.87 8.41
C ARG A 40 6.18 4.62 7.40
N GLU A 41 6.49 4.51 6.11
CA GLU A 41 5.73 5.18 5.05
C GLU A 41 4.33 4.60 4.89
N VAL A 42 4.19 3.27 5.04
CA VAL A 42 2.91 2.56 5.07
C VAL A 42 2.04 3.08 6.20
N SER A 43 2.56 3.08 7.44
CA SER A 43 1.82 3.50 8.63
C SER A 43 1.42 4.99 8.57
N PHE A 44 2.32 5.83 8.04
CA PHE A 44 2.02 7.23 7.80
C PHE A 44 0.88 7.40 6.78
N LEU A 45 0.96 6.70 5.64
CA LEU A 45 -0.06 6.78 4.60
C LEU A 45 -1.42 6.27 5.10
N HIS A 46 -1.45 5.15 5.83
CA HIS A 46 -2.66 4.61 6.45
C HIS A 46 -3.33 5.64 7.36
N SER A 47 -2.55 6.25 8.25
CA SER A 47 -3.03 7.30 9.15
C SER A 47 -3.54 8.53 8.39
N ALA A 48 -2.81 8.96 7.35
CA ALA A 48 -3.18 10.11 6.52
C ALA A 48 -4.49 9.86 5.75
N LEU A 49 -4.67 8.67 5.17
CA LEU A 49 -5.89 8.27 4.48
C LEU A 49 -7.09 8.24 5.43
N ARG A 50 -6.94 7.62 6.61
CA ARG A 50 -8.00 7.61 7.64
C ARG A 50 -8.40 9.01 8.09
N LEU A 51 -7.43 9.91 8.29
CA LEU A 51 -7.72 11.29 8.68
C LEU A 51 -8.43 12.06 7.55
N ALA A 52 -7.99 11.90 6.30
CA ALA A 52 -8.61 12.54 5.15
C ALA A 52 -10.06 12.07 4.95
N GLN A 53 -10.30 10.78 5.17
CA GLN A 53 -11.61 10.17 5.15
C GLN A 53 -12.54 10.77 6.23
N ALA A 54 -12.07 10.83 7.48
CA ALA A 54 -12.84 11.40 8.59
C ALA A 54 -13.22 12.87 8.35
N LYS A 55 -12.31 13.66 7.74
CA LYS A 55 -12.58 15.07 7.41
C LYS A 55 -13.62 15.26 6.31
N THR A 56 -13.75 14.31 5.39
CA THR A 56 -14.69 14.40 4.26
C THR A 56 -16.05 13.75 4.55
N GLY A 57 -16.18 13.08 5.70
CA GLY A 57 -17.38 12.32 6.06
C GLY A 57 -17.55 11.02 5.26
N ASP A 58 -16.53 10.65 4.50
CA ASP A 58 -16.65 9.67 3.43
C ASP A 58 -16.23 8.28 3.94
N SER A 59 -17.07 7.64 4.75
CA SER A 59 -16.72 6.39 5.47
C SER A 59 -16.63 5.14 4.58
N GLN A 60 -16.30 5.33 3.29
CA GLN A 60 -16.36 4.32 2.23
C GLN A 60 -15.25 3.25 2.30
N HIS A 61 -14.06 3.62 2.78
CA HIS A 61 -12.88 2.76 2.85
C HIS A 61 -12.65 2.15 4.23
N SER A 62 -12.29 0.87 4.25
CA SER A 62 -11.65 0.16 5.35
C SER A 62 -10.21 -0.13 4.95
N PHE A 63 -9.25 0.37 5.74
CA PHE A 63 -7.83 0.24 5.47
C PHE A 63 -7.18 -0.78 6.40
N SER A 64 -6.47 -1.74 5.82
CA SER A 64 -5.51 -2.59 6.52
C SER A 64 -4.11 -2.34 5.97
N GLU A 65 -3.08 -2.69 6.74
CA GLU A 65 -1.70 -2.50 6.31
C GLU A 65 -0.82 -3.70 6.63
N HIS A 66 0.17 -3.93 5.78
CA HIS A 66 1.22 -4.93 6.01
C HIS A 66 2.49 -4.56 5.24
N THR A 67 3.67 -4.88 5.77
CA THR A 67 4.93 -4.67 5.06
C THR A 67 5.65 -6.00 4.92
N VAL A 68 5.84 -6.45 3.68
CA VAL A 68 6.66 -7.63 3.38
C VAL A 68 8.11 -7.22 3.16
N LYS A 69 9.06 -8.15 3.32
CA LYS A 69 10.49 -7.87 3.11
C LYS A 69 10.79 -7.47 1.66
N ARG A 70 10.24 -8.21 0.70
CA ARG A 70 10.35 -7.95 -0.74
C ARG A 70 9.04 -8.29 -1.42
N GLN A 71 8.45 -7.33 -2.14
CA GLN A 71 7.25 -7.62 -2.94
C GLN A 71 7.58 -8.34 -4.25
N CYS A 72 8.79 -8.16 -4.78
CA CYS A 72 9.24 -8.78 -6.02
C CYS A 72 9.72 -10.23 -5.84
N ASP A 73 9.38 -10.86 -4.71
CA ASP A 73 9.85 -12.19 -4.33
C ASP A 73 8.63 -12.99 -3.84
N PRO A 74 8.18 -14.00 -4.61
CA PRO A 74 6.92 -14.71 -4.36
C PRO A 74 6.81 -15.30 -2.96
N GLU A 75 7.92 -15.78 -2.39
CA GLU A 75 7.94 -16.40 -1.06
C GLU A 75 7.43 -15.46 0.03
N PHE A 76 7.62 -14.13 -0.13
CA PHE A 76 7.11 -13.14 0.81
C PHE A 76 5.66 -12.72 0.51
N ILE A 77 5.20 -12.85 -0.73
CA ILE A 77 3.80 -12.57 -1.10
C ILE A 77 2.88 -13.68 -0.60
N ASP A 78 3.34 -14.93 -0.67
CA ASP A 78 2.58 -16.09 -0.16
C ASP A 78 2.23 -15.94 1.34
N LEU A 79 3.08 -15.28 2.13
CA LEU A 79 2.85 -15.00 3.55
C LEU A 79 1.65 -14.07 3.81
N ILE A 80 1.19 -13.34 2.79
CA ILE A 80 0.07 -12.39 2.90
C ILE A 80 -1.09 -12.75 1.98
N ALA A 81 -1.09 -13.93 1.36
CA ALA A 81 -2.14 -14.37 0.44
C ALA A 81 -3.54 -14.30 1.08
N ASP A 82 -3.67 -14.74 2.34
CA ASP A 82 -4.93 -14.67 3.08
C ASP A 82 -5.43 -13.22 3.24
N LYS A 83 -4.52 -12.27 3.50
CA LYS A 83 -4.86 -10.84 3.64
C LYS A 83 -5.30 -10.23 2.31
N ILE A 84 -4.67 -10.65 1.20
CA ILE A 84 -5.01 -10.19 -0.15
C ILE A 84 -6.41 -10.69 -0.53
N ALA A 85 -6.77 -11.93 -0.17
CA ALA A 85 -8.07 -12.51 -0.47
C ALA A 85 -9.25 -11.81 0.26
N GLU A 86 -8.98 -11.08 1.34
CA GLU A 86 -9.99 -10.39 2.15
C GLU A 86 -10.33 -8.97 1.67
N VAL A 87 -9.59 -8.43 0.68
CA VAL A 87 -9.71 -7.03 0.24
C VAL A 87 -10.18 -6.90 -1.20
N ASP A 88 -10.67 -5.71 -1.56
CA ASP A 88 -11.11 -5.39 -2.93
C ASP A 88 -9.95 -4.88 -3.79
N ALA A 89 -8.94 -4.29 -3.16
CA ALA A 89 -7.74 -3.80 -3.82
C ALA A 89 -6.50 -3.82 -2.92
N VAL A 90 -5.35 -3.99 -3.55
CA VAL A 90 -4.04 -3.82 -2.93
C VAL A 90 -3.42 -2.51 -3.39
N LEU A 91 -3.15 -1.60 -2.45
CA LEU A 91 -2.35 -0.41 -2.66
C LEU A 91 -0.88 -0.75 -2.41
N SER A 92 -0.17 -1.17 -3.46
CA SER A 92 1.26 -1.48 -3.38
C SER A 92 2.11 -0.19 -3.32
N LEU A 93 2.98 -0.12 -2.32
CA LEU A 93 4.11 0.82 -2.22
C LEU A 93 5.43 0.16 -2.65
N GLY A 94 5.36 -0.79 -3.59
CA GLY A 94 6.50 -1.46 -4.19
C GLY A 94 7.02 -0.78 -5.46
N CYS A 95 8.09 -1.32 -6.04
CA CYS A 95 8.51 -0.98 -7.40
C CYS A 95 7.59 -1.61 -8.45
N GLY A 96 7.84 -1.28 -9.72
CA GLY A 96 7.15 -1.90 -10.86
C GLY A 96 7.20 -3.44 -10.87
N ILE A 97 8.28 -4.07 -10.42
CA ILE A 97 8.36 -5.54 -10.34
C ILE A 97 7.50 -6.06 -9.19
N GLY A 98 7.55 -5.40 -8.03
CA GLY A 98 6.77 -5.80 -6.86
C GLY A 98 5.27 -5.76 -7.10
N VAL A 99 4.77 -4.70 -7.74
CA VAL A 99 3.34 -4.61 -8.06
C VAL A 99 2.90 -5.68 -9.08
N GLN A 100 3.75 -6.06 -10.04
CA GLN A 100 3.45 -7.14 -10.98
C GLN A 100 3.49 -8.52 -10.34
N ALA A 101 4.28 -8.72 -9.28
CA ALA A 101 4.31 -9.98 -8.55
C ALA A 101 3.10 -10.17 -7.62
N ILE A 102 2.44 -9.08 -7.23
CA ILE A 102 1.23 -9.09 -6.40
C ILE A 102 -0.04 -9.28 -7.24
N ALA A 103 -0.06 -8.80 -8.48
CA ALA A 103 -1.22 -8.78 -9.38
C ALA A 103 -1.36 -10.08 -10.19
#